data_AF-A0A1F5AYH3-F1
#
_entry.id   AF-A0A1F5AYH3-F1
#
_cell.length_a   1.000
_cell.length_b   1.000
_cell.length_c   1.000
_cell.angle_alpha   90.00
_cell.angle_beta   90.00
_cell.angle_gamma   90.00
#
_symmetry.space_group_name_H-M   'P 1'
#
loop_
_entity.id
_entity.type
_entity.pdbx_description
1 polymer ?
#
loop_
_entity_poly.entity_id
_entity_poly.type
_entity_poly.pdbx_seq_one_letter_code
_entity_poly.pdbx_strand_id
1 'polypeptide(L)'
;MAHKTRKKMFLGSCPICKKRLQERSVRVIDKDEDVALCCVRCSFCLSSFLFTVSSKREQETITAVGVLTDIQEEDVDMVKKHSAPVNSDDVLAIHLYLESYDKA
;
A
#
# COMPACT_ATOMS: atom_id res chain seq x y z
N MET A 1 -28.76 -8.35 -22.51
CA MET A 1 -28.15 -7.39 -21.55
C MET A 1 -27.02 -8.11 -20.83
N ALA A 2 -25.78 -7.74 -21.07
CA ALA A 2 -24.61 -8.44 -20.52
C ALA A 2 -24.41 -8.07 -19.04
N HIS A 3 -24.61 -9.03 -18.14
CA HIS A 3 -24.21 -8.88 -16.75
C HIS A 3 -22.68 -8.82 -16.67
N LYS A 4 -22.15 -7.62 -16.44
CA LYS A 4 -20.73 -7.39 -16.14
C LYS A 4 -20.43 -8.04 -14.79
N THR A 5 -19.94 -9.28 -14.80
CA THR A 5 -19.59 -10.04 -13.59
C THR A 5 -18.50 -9.28 -12.84
N ARG A 6 -18.86 -8.56 -11.76
CA ARG A 6 -17.88 -7.93 -10.87
C ARG A 6 -17.14 -9.06 -10.16
N LYS A 7 -15.85 -9.22 -10.46
CA LYS A 7 -14.95 -10.10 -9.72
C LYS A 7 -14.91 -9.60 -8.27
N LYS A 8 -15.58 -10.30 -7.35
CA LYS A 8 -15.56 -9.99 -5.91
C LYS A 8 -14.15 -10.23 -5.38
N MET A 9 -13.58 -9.26 -4.68
CA MET A 9 -12.24 -9.36 -4.10
C MET A 9 -12.39 -9.52 -2.59
N PHE A 10 -12.07 -10.70 -2.07
CA PHE A 10 -12.11 -10.92 -0.63
C PHE A 10 -10.90 -10.26 0.04
N LEU A 11 -11.14 -9.25 0.86
CA LEU A 11 -10.10 -8.43 1.52
C LEU A 11 -9.88 -8.77 2.99
N GLY A 12 -10.73 -9.60 3.57
CA GLY A 12 -10.69 -9.92 4.99
C GLY A 12 -10.96 -8.72 5.91
N SER A 13 -10.31 -8.74 7.07
CA SER A 13 -10.48 -7.77 8.15
C SER A 13 -9.22 -6.95 8.36
N CYS A 14 -9.40 -5.71 8.83
CA CYS A 14 -8.31 -4.84 9.23
C CYS A 14 -7.41 -5.54 10.27
N PRO A 15 -6.08 -5.60 10.09
CA PRO A 15 -5.18 -6.26 11.03
C PRO A 15 -5.17 -5.58 12.41
N ILE A 16 -5.48 -4.29 12.47
CA ILE A 16 -5.53 -3.47 13.69
C ILE A 16 -6.86 -3.61 14.42
N CYS A 17 -7.96 -3.12 13.83
CA CYS A 17 -9.25 -3.04 14.52
C CYS A 17 -10.21 -4.20 14.22
N LYS A 18 -9.80 -5.18 13.40
CA LYS A 18 -10.56 -6.37 12.99
C LYS A 18 -11.89 -6.11 12.26
N LYS A 19 -12.25 -4.85 12.02
CA LYS A 19 -13.41 -4.50 11.18
C LYS A 19 -13.15 -4.86 9.72
N ARG A 20 -14.20 -5.27 9.02
CA ARG A 20 -14.15 -5.70 7.62
C ARG A 20 -13.66 -4.56 6.72
N LEU A 21 -12.65 -4.85 5.90
CA LEU A 21 -12.17 -3.91 4.88
C LEU A 21 -13.20 -3.77 3.77
N GLN A 22 -13.34 -2.56 3.23
CA GLN A 22 -14.30 -2.25 2.18
C GLN A 22 -13.60 -2.34 0.82
N GLU A 23 -14.21 -2.97 -0.18
CA GLU A 23 -13.61 -3.06 -1.53
C GLU A 23 -13.32 -1.67 -2.11
N ARG A 24 -14.19 -0.69 -1.84
CA ARG A 24 -14.03 0.70 -2.29
C ARG A 24 -12.79 1.42 -1.73
N SER A 25 -12.27 0.97 -0.59
CA SER A 25 -11.08 1.57 0.05
C SER A 25 -9.77 0.98 -0.45
N VAL A 26 -9.84 0.00 -1.36
CA VAL A 26 -8.64 -0.61 -1.94
C VAL A 26 -8.27 0.08 -3.23
N ARG A 27 -6.97 0.32 -3.36
CA ARG A 27 -6.35 0.84 -4.56
C ARG A 27 -5.28 -0.12 -5.01
N VAL A 28 -5.32 -0.46 -6.29
CA VAL A 28 -4.24 -1.20 -6.93
C VAL A 28 -3.18 -0.17 -7.31
N ILE A 29 -2.05 -0.23 -6.62
CA ILE A 29 -0.91 0.65 -6.84
C ILE A 29 -0.16 0.18 -8.09
N ASP A 30 0.08 -1.11 -8.17
CA ASP A 30 0.83 -1.72 -9.26
C ASP A 30 0.29 -3.12 -9.53
N LYS A 31 0.46 -3.58 -10.76
CA LYS A 31 -0.03 -4.89 -11.17
C LYS A 31 0.83 -5.46 -12.28
N ASP A 32 1.36 -6.64 -12.00
CA ASP A 32 1.97 -7.54 -12.96
C ASP A 32 1.02 -8.73 -13.27
N GLU A 33 1.44 -9.70 -14.08
CA GLU A 33 0.60 -10.83 -14.50
C GLU A 33 0.07 -11.64 -13.30
N ASP A 34 0.94 -11.97 -12.35
CA ASP A 34 0.63 -12.84 -11.21
C ASP A 34 0.65 -12.13 -9.86
N VAL A 35 1.05 -10.86 -9.80
CA VAL A 35 1.20 -10.09 -8.55
C VAL A 35 0.53 -8.73 -8.65
N ALA A 36 -0.29 -8.38 -7.66
CA ALA A 36 -0.85 -7.03 -7.51
C ALA A 36 -0.40 -6.40 -6.20
N LEU A 37 0.15 -5.20 -6.26
CA LEU A 37 0.42 -4.37 -5.09
C LEU A 37 -0.79 -3.48 -4.82
N CYS A 38 -1.29 -3.51 -3.59
CA CYS A 38 -2.48 -2.79 -3.18
C CYS A 38 -2.19 -1.95 -1.93
N CYS A 39 -2.85 -0.80 -1.84
CA CYS A 39 -2.96 -0.02 -0.62
C CYS A 39 -4.42 0.04 -0.18
N VAL A 40 -4.63 -0.02 1.12
CA VAL A 40 -5.95 0.17 1.73
C VAL A 40 -5.82 0.98 3.01
N ARG A 41 -6.70 1.97 3.13
CA ARG A 41 -6.90 2.72 4.38
C ARG A 41 -8.17 2.24 5.05
N CYS A 42 -8.08 1.81 6.31
CA CYS A 42 -9.26 1.38 7.05
C CYS A 42 -10.16 2.58 7.36
N SER A 43 -11.42 2.56 6.93
CA SER A 43 -12.38 3.63 7.21
C SER A 43 -12.79 3.77 8.69
N PHE A 44 -12.28 2.91 9.58
CA PHE A 44 -12.66 2.90 11.00
C PHE A 44 -11.53 3.31 11.94
N CYS A 45 -10.33 2.74 11.77
CA CYS A 45 -9.16 3.10 12.59
C CYS A 45 -8.15 3.97 11.85
N LEU A 46 -8.41 4.26 10.57
CA LEU A 46 -7.58 5.10 9.71
C LEU A 46 -6.16 4.57 9.44
N SER A 47 -5.78 3.43 10.00
CA SER A 47 -4.52 2.74 9.66
C SER A 47 -4.50 2.36 8.18
N SER A 48 -3.34 2.54 7.56
CA SER A 48 -3.05 2.11 6.19
C SER A 48 -2.24 0.81 6.21
N PHE A 49 -2.49 -0.04 5.20
CA PHE A 49 -1.70 -1.24 4.96
C PHE A 49 -1.41 -1.35 3.48
N LEU A 50 -0.15 -1.65 3.17
CA LEU A 50 0.27 -2.07 1.85
C LEU A 50 0.24 -3.58 1.82
N PHE A 51 -0.27 -4.19 0.75
CA PHE A 51 -0.23 -5.64 0.62
C PHE A 51 -0.06 -6.07 -0.83
N THR A 52 0.72 -7.12 -1.04
CA THR A 52 0.81 -7.84 -2.30
C THR A 52 -0.16 -8.99 -2.28
N VAL A 53 -0.83 -9.23 -3.41
CA VAL A 53 -1.60 -10.44 -3.66
C VAL A 53 -0.93 -11.13 -4.84
N SER A 54 -0.42 -12.34 -4.61
CA SER A 54 0.09 -13.18 -5.69
C SER A 54 -0.82 -14.38 -5.93
N SER A 55 -1.08 -14.67 -7.19
CA SER A 55 -1.81 -15.86 -7.62
C SER A 55 -0.98 -16.60 -8.65
N LYS A 56 -0.21 -17.60 -8.23
CA LYS A 56 0.47 -18.48 -9.20
C LYS A 56 -0.57 -19.42 -9.79
N ARG A 57 -0.87 -19.24 -11.08
CA ARG A 57 -1.86 -20.07 -11.80
C ARG A 57 -1.61 -21.57 -11.66
N GLU A 58 -0.34 -21.98 -11.59
CA GLU A 58 0.06 -23.39 -11.51
C GLU A 58 -0.25 -24.06 -10.16
N GLN A 59 -0.35 -23.29 -9.07
CA GLN A 59 -0.47 -23.84 -7.72
C GLN A 59 -1.83 -23.60 -7.08
N GLU A 60 -2.78 -22.96 -7.79
CA GLU A 60 -4.10 -22.53 -7.28
C GLU A 60 -4.04 -21.82 -5.91
N THR A 61 -2.86 -21.30 -5.55
CA THR A 61 -2.60 -20.72 -4.23
C THR A 61 -2.62 -19.21 -4.36
N ILE A 62 -3.43 -18.57 -3.51
CA ILE A 62 -3.44 -17.12 -3.36
C ILE A 62 -2.68 -16.79 -2.08
N THR A 63 -1.59 -16.06 -2.22
CA THR A 63 -0.79 -15.59 -1.08
C THR A 63 -0.95 -14.09 -0.96
N ALA A 64 -1.21 -13.61 0.25
CA ALA A 64 -1.23 -12.19 0.56
C ALA A 64 -0.20 -11.88 1.65
N VAL A 65 0.70 -10.95 1.38
CA VAL A 65 1.67 -10.44 2.35
C VAL A 65 1.47 -8.95 2.47
N GLY A 66 1.33 -8.46 3.70
CA GLY A 66 1.06 -7.05 3.95
C GLY A 66 1.90 -6.47 5.08
N VAL A 67 2.10 -5.17 5.01
CA VAL A 67 2.81 -4.37 5.99
C VAL A 67 1.94 -3.20 6.43
N LEU A 68 1.99 -2.88 7.72
CA LEU A 68 1.43 -1.65 8.26
C LEU A 68 2.28 -0.48 7.80
N THR A 69 1.63 0.58 7.35
CA THR A 69 2.32 1.77 6.87
C THR A 69 1.49 3.00 7.18
N ASP A 70 2.17 4.14 7.24
CA ASP A 70 1.62 5.47 7.24
C ASP A 70 1.33 6.01 5.83
N ILE A 71 1.87 5.36 4.79
CA ILE A 71 1.64 5.69 3.38
C ILE A 71 0.14 5.74 3.08
N GLN A 72 -0.29 6.86 2.54
CA GLN A 72 -1.63 7.09 2.02
C GLN A 72 -1.64 6.96 0.50
N GLU A 73 -2.84 7.02 -0.10
CA GLU A 73 -2.99 6.88 -1.55
C GLU A 73 -2.20 7.96 -2.30
N GLU A 74 -2.17 9.17 -1.75
CA GLU A 74 -1.51 10.35 -2.30
C GLU A 74 0.02 10.22 -2.27
N ASP A 75 0.56 9.48 -1.30
CA ASP A 75 2.00 9.28 -1.11
C ASP A 75 2.57 8.26 -2.11
N VAL A 76 1.72 7.38 -2.66
CA VAL A 76 2.14 6.32 -3.58
C VAL A 76 2.82 6.89 -4.81
N ASP A 77 2.24 7.93 -5.41
CA ASP A 77 2.79 8.57 -6.60
C ASP A 77 4.12 9.28 -6.29
N MET A 78 4.25 9.87 -5.10
CA MET A 78 5.50 10.49 -4.64
C MET A 78 6.60 9.43 -4.52
N VAL A 79 6.31 8.33 -3.83
CA VAL A 79 7.26 7.22 -3.64
C VAL A 79 7.66 6.60 -4.97
N LYS A 80 6.71 6.42 -5.90
CA LYS A 80 7.00 5.88 -7.24
C LYS A 80 7.82 6.83 -8.11
N LYS A 81 7.58 8.15 -8.00
CA LYS A 81 8.32 9.17 -8.77
C LYS A 81 9.75 9.36 -8.26
N HIS A 82 10.00 9.08 -6.98
CA HIS A 82 11.36 9.02 -6.45
C HIS A 82 12.08 7.78 -7.00
N SER A 83 12.80 7.99 -8.11
CA SER A 83 13.50 6.93 -8.84
C SER A 83 14.84 6.54 -8.21
N ALA A 84 15.42 7.41 -7.37
CA ALA A 84 16.67 7.12 -6.69
C ALA A 84 16.39 6.41 -5.34
N PRO A 85 17.04 5.27 -5.06
CA PRO A 85 17.05 4.68 -3.73
C PRO A 85 17.57 5.69 -2.70
N VAL A 86 16.90 5.76 -1.55
CA VAL A 86 17.36 6.55 -0.41
C VAL A 86 18.74 6.04 0.01
N ASN A 87 19.70 6.95 0.13
CA ASN A 87 21.07 6.66 0.53
C ASN A 87 21.48 7.45 1.79
N SER A 88 22.74 7.30 2.21
CA SER A 88 23.25 7.94 3.42
C SER A 88 23.25 9.48 3.34
N ASP A 89 23.44 10.05 2.16
CA ASP A 89 23.50 11.50 1.97
C ASP A 89 22.12 12.13 2.16
N ASP A 90 21.05 11.43 1.78
CA ASP A 90 19.67 11.87 2.03
C ASP A 90 19.38 11.97 3.55
N VAL A 91 19.91 11.02 4.32
CA VAL A 91 19.78 11.01 5.79
C VAL A 91 20.54 12.19 6.40
N LEU A 92 21.78 12.43 5.95
CA LEU A 92 22.58 13.57 6.40
C LEU A 92 21.93 14.91 6.04
N ALA A 93 21.35 15.02 4.84
CA ALA A 93 20.69 16.23 4.38
C ALA A 93 19.49 16.60 5.29
N ILE A 94 18.64 15.62 5.63
CA ILE A 94 17.52 15.83 6.55
C ILE A 94 18.01 16.21 7.95
N HIS A 95 19.06 15.54 8.47
CA HIS A 95 19.61 15.88 9.78
C HIS A 95 20.09 17.33 9.85
N LEU A 96 20.89 17.77 8.86
CA LEU A 96 21.39 19.14 8.78
C LEU A 96 20.26 20.16 8.65
N TYR A 97 19.23 19.84 7.86
CA TYR A 97 18.04 20.69 7.73
C TYR A 97 17.32 20.87 9.08
N LEU A 98 17.07 19.78 9.80
CA LEU A 98 16.38 19.84 11.09
C LEU A 98 17.18 20.61 12.14
N GLU A 99 18.51 20.43 12.20
CA GLU A 99 19.36 21.22 13.10
C GLU A 99 19.32 22.73 12.79
N SER A 100 19.14 23.11 11.53
CA SER A 100 19.01 24.52 11.14
C SER A 100 17.64 25.09 11.48
N TYR A 101 16.58 24.27 11.41
CA TYR A 101 15.21 24.66 11.73
C TYR A 101 15.03 24.89 13.25
N ASP A 102 15.63 24.03 14.09
CA ASP A 102 15.57 24.17 15.55
C ASP A 102 16.30 25.42 16.09
N LYS A 103 17.15 26.04 15.26
CA LYS A 103 17.90 27.27 15.60
C LYS A 103 17.26 28.54 15.06
N ALA A 104 16.14 28.45 14.34
CA ALA A 104 15.36 29.56 13.80
C ALA A 104 14.18 29.92 14.71
#